data_AF-A0A7K1E1Y9-F1
#
_entry.id   AF-A0A7K1E1Y9-F1
#
_cell.length_a   1.000
_cell.length_b   1.000
_cell.length_c   1.000
_cell.angle_alpha   90.00
_cell.angle_beta   90.00
_cell.angle_gamma   90.00
#
_symmetry.space_group_name_H-M   'P 1'
#
loop_
_entity.id
_entity.type
_entity.pdbx_description
1 polymer ?
#
loop_
_entity_poly.entity_id
_entity_poly.type
_entity_poly.pdbx_seq_one_letter_code
_entity_poly.pdbx_strand_id
1 'polypeptide(L)'
;MSDTSNFRTTRKGFDPLEVDAAFAELAERISKSNAAAAESEATLRRLKRELSDVRSQLRKIDSAPSFSELGSAFEQTLKVAEEQASKLLAQAAAEAAEIREAAKAEARELAASSKSQADALLTEARSRARHAVAQSQSRSAAEVSHAEDGLEEARAELARAREDAERIERDALARVNEINDVVEREAETTAREIATLREVHEREMARIAAEIEANRERSEREMARLAEQSLDYISRIENDANDQTTESSRRASEVLLKAEGLLARYQVEGADAVRSATETAHALVSRSHLRSKSLLMKIETHARELHEASRTRLAEVTRQQQLVEEFAADMLLLSEAVSAPITSEEAE
;
A
#
# COMPACT_ATOMS: atom_id res chain seq x y z
N MET A 1 -37.28 -189.38 84.12
CA MET A 1 -36.51 -190.63 83.95
C MET A 1 -36.33 -191.22 85.34
N SER A 2 -36.91 -192.39 85.55
CA SER A 2 -36.90 -193.13 86.81
C SER A 2 -35.58 -193.88 86.93
N ASP A 3 -34.62 -193.29 87.65
CA ASP A 3 -33.46 -194.02 88.15
C ASP A 3 -33.92 -194.82 89.37
N THR A 4 -34.19 -196.10 89.16
CA THR A 4 -34.37 -197.07 90.23
C THR A 4 -32.98 -197.47 90.75
N SER A 5 -32.45 -196.70 91.69
CA SER A 5 -31.22 -197.04 92.40
C SER A 5 -31.47 -198.29 93.27
N ASN A 6 -30.95 -199.45 92.84
CA ASN A 6 -31.01 -200.70 93.60
C ASN A 6 -29.95 -200.68 94.70
N PHE A 7 -30.34 -200.27 95.90
CA PHE A 7 -29.49 -200.31 97.09
C PHE A 7 -29.28 -201.76 97.58
N ARG A 8 -28.07 -202.12 98.02
CA ARG A 8 -27.81 -203.45 98.62
C ARG A 8 -28.51 -203.63 99.96
N THR A 9 -29.14 -204.80 100.20
CA THR A 9 -29.79 -205.15 101.49
C THR A 9 -28.90 -206.05 102.37
N THR A 10 -28.69 -205.64 103.62
CA THR A 10 -28.14 -206.45 104.72
C THR A 10 -29.27 -207.00 105.60
N ARG A 11 -28.97 -207.96 106.50
CA ARG A 11 -29.95 -208.69 107.35
C ARG A 11 -30.87 -207.82 108.23
N LYS A 12 -30.73 -206.49 108.22
CA LYS A 12 -31.61 -205.50 108.88
C LYS A 12 -32.04 -204.32 107.99
N GLY A 13 -31.84 -204.36 106.67
CA GLY A 13 -32.27 -203.30 105.74
C GLY A 13 -31.21 -202.89 104.71
N PHE A 14 -31.47 -201.81 103.98
CA PHE A 14 -30.57 -201.26 102.95
C PHE A 14 -29.25 -200.72 103.52
N ASP A 15 -28.17 -200.73 102.74
CA ASP A 15 -26.86 -200.18 103.09
C ASP A 15 -26.95 -198.66 103.29
N PRO A 16 -26.75 -198.14 104.52
CA PRO A 16 -26.89 -196.72 104.81
C PRO A 16 -25.97 -195.83 103.95
N LEU A 17 -24.80 -196.31 103.55
CA LEU A 17 -23.82 -195.50 102.80
C LEU A 17 -24.25 -195.23 101.36
N GLU A 18 -24.87 -196.21 100.67
CA GLU A 18 -25.39 -196.00 99.31
C GLU A 18 -26.63 -195.10 99.32
N VAL A 19 -27.48 -195.23 100.35
CA VAL A 19 -28.67 -194.40 100.52
C VAL A 19 -28.27 -192.94 100.80
N ASP A 20 -27.31 -192.70 101.69
CA ASP A 20 -26.82 -191.34 101.98
C ASP A 20 -26.17 -190.69 100.76
N ALA A 21 -25.42 -191.45 99.93
CA ALA A 21 -24.87 -190.93 98.68
C ALA A 21 -25.96 -190.55 97.67
N ALA A 22 -27.01 -191.36 97.52
CA ALA A 22 -28.14 -191.06 96.66
C ALA A 22 -28.96 -189.85 97.17
N PHE A 23 -29.14 -189.71 98.48
CA PHE A 23 -29.78 -188.52 99.07
C PHE A 23 -28.94 -187.26 98.89
N ALA A 24 -27.61 -187.36 98.98
CA ALA A 24 -26.71 -186.24 98.70
C ALA A 24 -26.79 -185.80 97.23
N GLU A 25 -26.80 -186.75 96.29
CA GLU A 25 -26.97 -186.46 94.86
C GLU A 25 -28.35 -185.84 94.57
N LEU A 26 -29.42 -186.36 95.18
CA LEU A 26 -30.77 -185.80 95.05
C LEU A 26 -30.85 -184.38 95.62
N ALA A 27 -30.24 -184.14 96.78
CA ALA A 27 -30.14 -182.83 97.39
C ALA A 27 -29.37 -181.85 96.51
N GLU A 28 -28.27 -182.29 95.88
CA GLU A 28 -27.51 -181.46 94.94
C GLU A 28 -28.32 -181.15 93.67
N ARG A 29 -29.05 -182.13 93.13
CA ARG A 29 -29.96 -181.91 91.98
C ARG A 29 -31.10 -180.96 92.31
N ILE A 30 -31.69 -181.07 93.50
CA ILE A 30 -32.72 -180.14 93.99
C ILE A 30 -32.12 -178.74 94.13
N SER A 31 -30.92 -178.62 94.70
CA SER A 31 -30.22 -177.34 94.85
C SER A 31 -29.95 -176.69 93.50
N LYS A 32 -29.41 -177.44 92.52
CA LYS A 32 -29.19 -176.97 91.15
C LYS A 32 -30.49 -176.56 90.45
N SER A 33 -31.56 -177.34 90.60
CA SER A 33 -32.88 -177.01 90.04
C SER A 33 -33.44 -175.73 90.64
N ASN A 34 -33.30 -175.54 91.96
CA ASN A 34 -33.77 -174.33 92.64
C ASN A 34 -32.94 -173.11 92.22
N ALA A 35 -31.62 -173.26 92.05
CA ALA A 35 -30.76 -172.20 91.54
C ALA A 35 -31.15 -171.79 90.11
N ALA A 36 -31.39 -172.75 89.22
CA ALA A 36 -31.85 -172.49 87.86
C ALA A 36 -33.24 -171.83 87.81
N ALA A 37 -34.14 -172.22 88.72
CA ALA A 37 -35.46 -171.59 88.86
C ALA A 37 -35.35 -170.14 89.33
N ALA A 38 -34.49 -169.86 90.32
CA ALA A 38 -34.23 -168.50 90.81
C ALA A 38 -33.62 -167.60 89.73
N GLU A 39 -32.68 -168.12 88.94
CA GLU A 39 -32.08 -167.41 87.80
C GLU A 39 -33.11 -167.13 86.70
N SER A 40 -33.96 -168.11 86.39
CA SER A 40 -35.07 -167.95 85.44
C SER A 40 -36.08 -166.90 85.92
N GLU A 41 -36.37 -166.84 87.22
CA GLU A 41 -37.26 -165.82 87.76
C GLU A 41 -36.62 -164.43 87.71
N ALA A 42 -35.32 -164.32 88.00
CA ALA A 42 -34.58 -163.06 87.90
C ALA A 42 -34.55 -162.52 86.46
N THR A 43 -34.29 -163.40 85.48
CA THR A 43 -34.31 -163.03 84.05
C THR A 43 -35.71 -162.63 83.58
N LEU A 44 -36.75 -163.33 84.02
CA LEU A 44 -38.14 -163.00 83.70
C LEU A 44 -38.55 -161.65 84.30
N ARG A 45 -38.11 -161.33 85.53
CA ARG A 45 -38.28 -160.00 86.14
C ARG A 45 -37.55 -158.90 85.36
N ARG A 46 -36.34 -159.17 84.85
CA ARG A 46 -35.58 -158.22 84.00
C ARG A 46 -36.31 -157.96 82.68
N LEU A 47 -36.70 -159.02 81.98
CA LEU A 47 -37.42 -158.93 80.70
C LEU A 47 -38.76 -158.20 80.85
N LYS A 48 -39.48 -158.40 81.95
CA LYS A 48 -40.72 -157.65 82.24
C LYS A 48 -40.48 -156.14 82.39
N ARG A 49 -39.36 -155.73 83.01
CA ARG A 49 -39.01 -154.30 83.11
C ARG A 49 -38.67 -153.72 81.75
N GLU A 50 -37.84 -154.40 80.97
CA GLU A 50 -37.47 -153.98 79.61
C GLU A 50 -38.70 -153.87 78.69
N LEU A 51 -39.63 -154.83 78.78
CA LEU A 51 -40.89 -154.80 78.04
C LEU A 51 -41.75 -153.58 78.42
N SER A 52 -41.78 -153.22 79.71
CA SER A 52 -42.51 -152.04 80.20
C SER A 52 -41.89 -150.75 79.67
N ASP A 53 -40.56 -150.63 79.72
CA ASP A 53 -39.84 -149.45 79.24
C ASP A 53 -40.02 -149.25 77.73
N VAL A 54 -39.87 -150.31 76.93
CA VAL A 54 -40.10 -150.28 75.48
C VAL A 54 -41.55 -149.91 75.15
N ARG A 55 -42.53 -150.45 75.89
CA ARG A 55 -43.95 -150.06 75.73
C ARG A 55 -44.18 -148.59 76.03
N SER A 56 -43.48 -148.02 77.01
CA SER A 56 -43.61 -146.60 77.34
C SER A 56 -43.01 -145.68 76.26
N GLN A 57 -41.89 -146.09 75.66
CA GLN A 57 -41.25 -145.37 74.56
C GLN A 57 -42.11 -145.44 73.30
N LEU A 58 -42.71 -146.59 73.00
CA LEU A 58 -43.59 -146.75 71.84
C LEU A 58 -44.82 -145.84 71.96
N ARG A 59 -45.43 -145.71 73.14
CA ARG A 59 -46.54 -144.77 73.38
C ARG A 59 -46.18 -143.30 73.12
N LYS A 60 -44.93 -142.90 73.35
CA LYS A 60 -44.45 -141.53 73.08
C LYS A 60 -44.21 -141.27 71.59
N ILE A 61 -43.92 -142.32 70.81
CA ILE A 61 -43.71 -142.27 69.37
C ILE A 61 -45.03 -142.39 68.61
N ASP A 62 -45.95 -143.23 69.09
CA ASP A 62 -47.33 -143.34 68.58
C ASP A 62 -48.17 -142.08 68.88
N SER A 63 -47.74 -141.25 69.83
CA SER A 63 -48.19 -139.86 69.96
C SER A 63 -47.42 -138.93 69.01
N ALA A 64 -47.23 -139.34 67.76
CA ALA A 64 -46.91 -138.42 66.69
C ALA A 64 -48.06 -137.41 66.58
N PRO A 65 -47.79 -136.10 66.47
CA PRO A 65 -48.85 -135.11 66.47
C PRO A 65 -49.84 -135.41 65.34
N SER A 66 -51.12 -135.49 65.69
CA SER A 66 -52.14 -135.92 64.73
C SER A 66 -52.29 -134.88 63.61
N PHE A 67 -52.79 -135.29 62.44
CA PHE A 67 -53.04 -134.36 61.32
C PHE A 67 -53.96 -133.17 61.72
N SER A 68 -54.79 -133.36 62.74
CA SER A 68 -55.61 -132.30 63.35
C SER A 68 -54.79 -131.26 64.12
N GLU A 69 -53.71 -131.67 64.80
CA GLU A 69 -52.83 -130.75 65.54
C GLU A 69 -51.96 -129.94 64.57
N LEU A 70 -51.46 -130.56 63.49
CA LEU A 70 -50.77 -129.84 62.42
C LEU A 70 -51.69 -128.84 61.71
N GLY A 71 -52.95 -129.19 61.49
CA GLY A 71 -53.98 -128.27 60.96
C GLY A 71 -54.18 -127.06 61.86
N SER A 72 -54.32 -127.26 63.18
CA SER A 72 -54.45 -126.16 64.14
C SER A 72 -53.20 -125.26 64.21
N ALA A 73 -51.99 -125.84 64.14
CA ALA A 73 -50.75 -125.07 64.14
C ALA A 73 -50.56 -124.26 62.85
N PHE A 74 -50.97 -124.81 61.71
CA PHE A 74 -50.97 -124.12 60.43
C PHE A 74 -51.99 -122.98 60.40
N GLU A 75 -53.21 -123.21 60.88
CA GLU A 75 -54.24 -122.16 61.03
C GLU A 75 -53.76 -121.04 61.96
N GLN A 76 -53.15 -121.39 63.09
CA GLN A 76 -52.61 -120.40 64.03
C GLN A 76 -51.46 -119.60 63.41
N THR A 77 -50.60 -120.24 62.60
CA THR A 77 -49.51 -119.55 61.89
C THR A 77 -50.04 -118.61 60.81
N LEU A 78 -51.05 -119.05 60.04
CA LEU A 78 -51.73 -118.20 59.05
C LEU A 78 -52.42 -117.01 59.72
N LYS A 79 -53.10 -117.22 60.84
CA LYS A 79 -53.75 -116.16 61.59
C LYS A 79 -52.74 -115.13 62.10
N VAL A 80 -51.61 -115.58 62.65
CA VAL A 80 -50.53 -114.67 63.07
C VAL A 80 -49.93 -113.95 61.87
N ALA A 81 -49.73 -114.63 60.73
CA ALA A 81 -49.20 -114.01 59.52
C ALA A 81 -50.17 -112.95 58.94
N GLU A 82 -51.47 -113.21 58.95
CA GLU A 82 -52.51 -112.27 58.50
C GLU A 82 -52.63 -111.07 59.44
N GLU A 83 -52.55 -111.29 60.75
CA GLU A 83 -52.48 -110.21 61.75
C GLU A 83 -51.22 -109.36 61.58
N GLN A 84 -50.05 -109.97 61.33
CA GLN A 84 -48.81 -109.23 61.06
C GLN A 84 -48.86 -108.48 59.72
N ALA A 85 -49.40 -109.09 58.66
CA ALA A 85 -49.57 -108.42 57.37
C ALA A 85 -50.52 -107.23 57.47
N SER A 86 -51.64 -107.39 58.17
CA SER A 86 -52.60 -106.31 58.45
C SER A 86 -51.97 -105.18 59.26
N LYS A 87 -51.14 -105.53 60.25
CA LYS A 87 -50.39 -104.55 61.04
C LYS A 87 -49.36 -103.80 60.18
N LEU A 88 -48.59 -104.50 59.35
CA LEU A 88 -47.62 -103.88 58.44
C LEU A 88 -48.32 -102.96 57.44
N LEU A 89 -49.46 -103.37 56.90
CA LEU A 89 -50.24 -102.55 55.97
C LEU A 89 -50.77 -101.28 56.66
N ALA A 90 -51.28 -101.41 57.89
CA ALA A 90 -51.73 -100.27 58.68
C ALA A 90 -50.58 -99.31 59.02
N GLN A 91 -49.40 -99.84 59.36
CA GLN A 91 -48.19 -99.04 59.60
C GLN A 91 -47.74 -98.32 58.33
N ALA A 92 -47.62 -99.02 57.20
CA ALA A 92 -47.25 -98.41 55.92
C ALA A 92 -48.27 -97.34 55.47
N ALA A 93 -49.57 -97.56 55.71
CA ALA A 93 -50.60 -96.58 55.41
C ALA A 93 -50.50 -95.33 56.31
N ALA A 94 -50.19 -95.51 57.60
CA ALA A 94 -49.95 -94.41 58.54
C ALA A 94 -48.69 -93.61 58.14
N GLU A 95 -47.57 -94.28 57.89
CA GLU A 95 -46.33 -93.65 57.42
C GLU A 95 -46.53 -92.89 56.10
N ALA A 96 -47.25 -93.47 55.13
CA ALA A 96 -47.57 -92.79 53.88
C ALA A 96 -48.50 -91.59 54.10
N ALA A 97 -49.40 -91.62 55.09
CA ALA A 97 -50.20 -90.46 55.46
C ALA A 97 -49.34 -89.37 56.09
N GLU A 98 -48.45 -89.72 57.02
CA GLU A 98 -47.51 -88.78 57.65
C GLU A 98 -46.59 -88.12 56.62
N ILE A 99 -45.98 -88.90 55.73
CA ILE A 99 -45.12 -88.37 54.64
C ILE A 99 -45.92 -87.42 53.74
N ARG A 100 -47.16 -87.77 53.38
CA ARG A 100 -47.99 -86.89 52.54
C ARG A 100 -48.36 -85.59 53.24
N GLU A 101 -48.68 -85.63 54.53
CA GLU A 101 -48.99 -84.42 55.28
C GLU A 101 -47.74 -83.56 55.52
N ALA A 102 -46.58 -84.18 55.78
CA ALA A 102 -45.30 -83.48 55.85
C ALA A 102 -44.94 -82.79 54.52
N ALA A 103 -45.05 -83.51 53.39
CA ALA A 103 -44.79 -82.96 52.07
C ALA A 103 -45.76 -81.82 51.70
N LYS A 104 -47.05 -81.93 52.08
CA LYS A 104 -48.02 -80.83 51.90
C LYS A 104 -47.67 -79.62 52.75
N ALA A 105 -47.24 -79.82 53.99
CA ALA A 105 -46.82 -78.73 54.88
C ALA A 105 -45.59 -78.01 54.31
N GLU A 106 -44.57 -78.76 53.91
CA GLU A 106 -43.34 -78.23 53.30
C GLU A 106 -43.66 -77.49 51.99
N ALA A 107 -44.51 -78.05 51.12
CA ALA A 107 -44.91 -77.38 49.89
C ALA A 107 -45.66 -76.06 50.15
N ARG A 108 -46.50 -76.00 51.19
CA ARG A 108 -47.20 -74.76 51.60
C ARG A 108 -46.23 -73.73 52.14
N GLU A 109 -45.27 -74.14 52.97
CA GLU A 109 -44.24 -73.25 53.51
C GLU A 109 -43.35 -72.70 52.41
N LEU A 110 -42.89 -73.55 51.49
CA LEU A 110 -42.10 -73.15 50.33
C LEU A 110 -42.89 -72.17 49.46
N ALA A 111 -44.15 -72.47 49.13
CA ALA A 111 -45.00 -71.58 48.34
C ALA A 111 -45.23 -70.22 49.02
N ALA A 112 -45.44 -70.20 50.33
CA ALA A 112 -45.60 -68.96 51.10
C ALA A 112 -44.30 -68.14 51.14
N SER A 113 -43.16 -68.79 51.35
CA SER A 113 -41.83 -68.17 51.36
C SER A 113 -41.49 -67.59 49.98
N SER A 114 -41.66 -68.37 48.91
CA SER A 114 -41.42 -67.90 47.53
C SER A 114 -42.32 -66.73 47.16
N LYS A 115 -43.60 -66.75 47.55
CA LYS A 115 -44.51 -65.63 47.32
C LYS A 115 -44.05 -64.37 48.06
N SER A 116 -43.69 -64.49 49.33
CA SER A 116 -43.18 -63.38 50.13
C SER A 116 -41.90 -62.77 49.52
N GLN A 117 -40.96 -63.61 49.08
CA GLN A 117 -39.75 -63.17 48.41
C GLN A 117 -40.05 -62.47 47.08
N ALA A 118 -40.98 -63.00 46.27
CA ALA A 118 -41.39 -62.38 45.03
C ALA A 118 -42.05 -61.01 45.25
N ASP A 119 -42.91 -60.88 46.26
CA ASP A 119 -43.57 -59.62 46.62
C ASP A 119 -42.55 -58.57 47.13
N ALA A 120 -41.57 -59.01 47.91
CA ALA A 120 -40.46 -58.17 48.36
C ALA A 120 -39.61 -57.67 47.19
N LEU A 121 -39.19 -58.57 46.29
CA LEU A 121 -38.44 -58.21 45.08
C LEU A 121 -39.21 -57.27 44.17
N LEU A 122 -40.52 -57.49 44.00
CA LEU A 122 -41.37 -56.62 43.18
C LEU A 122 -41.49 -55.22 43.81
N THR A 123 -41.63 -55.14 45.13
CA THR A 123 -41.70 -53.87 45.85
C THR A 123 -40.39 -53.10 45.74
N GLU A 124 -39.27 -53.79 45.91
CA GLU A 124 -37.94 -53.20 45.76
C GLU A 124 -37.71 -52.72 44.32
N ALA A 125 -38.01 -53.55 43.32
CA ALA A 125 -37.86 -53.18 41.90
C ALA A 125 -38.73 -51.97 41.54
N ARG A 126 -39.97 -51.90 42.03
CA ARG A 126 -40.85 -50.74 41.85
C ARG A 126 -40.30 -49.48 42.53
N SER A 127 -39.75 -49.62 43.74
CA SER A 127 -39.11 -48.51 44.45
C SER A 127 -37.90 -47.98 43.69
N ARG A 128 -36.99 -48.87 43.27
CA ARG A 128 -35.81 -48.51 42.46
C ARG A 128 -36.21 -47.86 41.13
N ALA A 129 -37.22 -48.37 40.44
CA ALA A 129 -37.71 -47.78 39.20
C ALA A 129 -38.28 -46.37 39.41
N ARG A 130 -39.09 -46.15 40.46
CA ARG A 130 -39.58 -44.81 40.81
C ARG A 130 -38.45 -43.84 41.13
N HIS A 131 -37.45 -44.31 41.89
CA HIS A 131 -36.29 -43.50 42.23
C HIS A 131 -35.47 -43.12 40.98
N ALA A 132 -35.27 -44.06 40.07
CA ALA A 132 -34.56 -43.81 38.81
C ALA A 132 -35.31 -42.80 37.93
N VAL A 133 -36.64 -42.92 37.81
CA VAL A 133 -37.48 -41.97 37.06
C VAL A 133 -37.42 -40.59 37.70
N ALA A 134 -37.59 -40.48 39.02
CA ALA A 134 -37.53 -39.19 39.73
C ALA A 134 -36.15 -38.53 39.60
N GLN A 135 -35.07 -39.31 39.71
CA GLN A 135 -33.72 -38.80 39.52
C GLN A 135 -33.49 -38.33 38.08
N SER A 136 -33.96 -39.09 37.08
CA SER A 136 -33.85 -38.72 35.67
C SER A 136 -34.64 -37.44 35.37
N GLN A 137 -35.85 -37.30 35.91
CA GLN A 137 -36.66 -36.09 35.75
C GLN A 137 -36.00 -34.87 36.41
N SER A 138 -35.45 -35.03 37.61
CA SER A 138 -34.73 -33.96 38.31
C SER A 138 -33.48 -33.53 37.55
N ARG A 139 -32.68 -34.48 37.02
CA ARG A 139 -31.52 -34.16 36.18
C ARG A 139 -31.91 -33.44 34.91
N SER A 140 -32.94 -33.95 34.21
CA SER A 140 -33.44 -33.31 32.99
C SER A 140 -33.95 -31.89 33.25
N ALA A 141 -34.68 -31.66 34.34
CA ALA A 141 -35.13 -30.33 34.73
C ALA A 141 -33.97 -29.39 35.05
N ALA A 142 -32.93 -29.87 35.75
CA ALA A 142 -31.74 -29.09 36.04
C ALA A 142 -30.94 -28.75 34.77
N GLU A 143 -30.81 -29.69 33.83
CA GLU A 143 -30.16 -29.46 32.54
C GLU A 143 -30.92 -28.43 31.69
N VAL A 144 -32.25 -28.51 31.65
CA VAL A 144 -33.09 -27.52 30.96
C VAL A 144 -32.93 -26.14 31.58
N SER A 145 -33.01 -26.03 32.92
CA SER A 145 -32.81 -24.75 33.62
C SER A 145 -31.44 -24.16 33.33
N HIS A 146 -30.38 -24.96 33.38
CA HIS A 146 -29.02 -24.49 33.07
C HIS A 146 -28.90 -24.06 31.60
N ALA A 147 -29.55 -24.75 30.67
CA ALA A 147 -29.57 -24.35 29.27
C ALA A 147 -30.34 -23.03 29.06
N GLU A 148 -31.45 -22.83 29.78
CA GLU A 148 -32.22 -21.58 29.75
C GLU A 148 -31.41 -20.40 30.31
N ASP A 149 -30.75 -20.56 31.45
CA ASP A 149 -29.88 -19.54 32.05
C ASP A 149 -28.75 -19.15 31.09
N GLY A 150 -28.08 -20.15 30.47
CA GLY A 150 -27.02 -19.91 29.50
C GLY A 150 -27.52 -19.22 28.22
N LEU A 151 -28.75 -19.52 27.77
CA LEU A 151 -29.37 -18.82 26.64
C LEU A 151 -29.70 -17.37 26.98
N GLU A 152 -30.14 -17.08 28.21
CA GLU A 152 -30.39 -15.72 28.67
C GLU A 152 -29.10 -14.91 28.75
N GLU A 153 -28.03 -15.48 29.31
CA GLU A 153 -26.71 -14.84 29.36
C GLU A 153 -26.17 -14.53 27.96
N ALA A 154 -26.21 -15.50 27.04
CA ALA A 154 -25.78 -15.31 25.66
C ALA A 154 -26.61 -14.24 24.93
N ARG A 155 -27.92 -14.16 25.19
CA ARG A 155 -28.77 -13.09 24.65
C ARG A 155 -28.40 -11.72 25.20
N ALA A 156 -28.12 -11.63 26.50
CA ALA A 156 -27.70 -10.39 27.14
C ALA A 156 -26.34 -9.92 26.60
N GLU A 157 -25.39 -10.83 26.39
CA GLU A 157 -24.09 -10.53 25.78
C GLU A 157 -24.25 -10.05 24.33
N LEU A 158 -25.06 -10.74 23.53
CA LEU A 158 -25.35 -10.32 22.15
C LEU A 158 -26.00 -8.93 22.09
N ALA A 159 -26.90 -8.61 23.03
CA ALA A 159 -27.52 -7.30 23.11
C ALA A 159 -26.49 -6.20 23.40
N ARG A 160 -25.57 -6.43 24.36
CA ARG A 160 -24.48 -5.50 24.66
C ARG A 160 -23.53 -5.33 23.48
N ALA A 161 -23.14 -6.43 22.84
CA ALA A 161 -22.26 -6.39 21.67
C ALA A 161 -22.88 -5.58 20.51
N ARG A 162 -24.20 -5.69 20.31
CA ARG A 162 -24.93 -4.87 19.33
C ARG A 162 -24.95 -3.40 19.71
N GLU A 163 -25.23 -3.08 20.97
CA GLU A 163 -25.22 -1.69 21.45
C GLU A 163 -23.82 -1.05 21.31
N ASP A 164 -22.77 -1.80 21.66
CA ASP A 164 -21.39 -1.35 21.51
C ASP A 164 -21.02 -1.15 20.02
N ALA A 165 -21.45 -2.06 19.14
CA ALA A 165 -21.24 -1.92 17.69
C ALA A 165 -21.94 -0.67 17.14
N GLU A 166 -23.20 -0.42 17.52
CA GLU A 166 -23.94 0.79 17.15
C GLU A 166 -23.27 2.05 17.69
N ARG A 167 -22.75 2.02 18.92
CA ARG A 167 -21.99 3.15 19.49
C ARG A 167 -20.73 3.42 18.67
N ILE A 168 -19.96 2.39 18.35
CA ILE A 168 -18.73 2.52 17.53
C ILE A 168 -19.07 3.10 16.15
N GLU A 169 -20.14 2.64 15.51
CA GLU A 169 -20.58 3.15 14.22
C GLU A 169 -20.97 4.63 14.30
N ARG A 170 -21.75 5.02 15.31
CA ARG A 170 -22.11 6.43 15.55
C ARG A 170 -20.87 7.30 15.78
N ASP A 171 -19.93 6.85 16.60
CA ASP A 171 -18.69 7.57 16.88
C ASP A 171 -17.82 7.69 15.62
N ALA A 172 -17.73 6.64 14.81
CA ALA A 172 -17.00 6.65 13.55
C ALA A 172 -17.60 7.64 12.55
N LEU A 173 -18.93 7.64 12.39
CA LEU A 173 -19.63 8.59 11.53
C LEU A 173 -19.43 10.04 12.01
N ALA A 174 -19.50 10.28 13.33
CA ALA A 174 -19.24 11.59 13.90
C ALA A 174 -17.80 12.08 13.58
N ARG A 175 -16.80 11.21 13.74
CA ARG A 175 -15.40 11.54 13.40
C ARG A 175 -15.21 11.80 11.90
N VAL A 176 -15.86 11.04 11.03
CA VAL A 176 -15.80 11.27 9.58
C VAL A 176 -16.37 12.64 9.24
N ASN A 177 -17.51 13.01 9.82
CA ASN A 177 -18.10 14.33 9.61
C ASN A 177 -17.19 15.44 10.15
N GLU A 178 -16.62 15.28 11.35
CA GLU A 178 -15.66 16.24 11.91
C GLU A 178 -14.44 16.44 11.00
N ILE A 179 -13.86 15.36 10.48
CA ILE A 179 -12.74 15.42 9.54
C ILE A 179 -13.16 16.14 8.25
N ASN A 180 -14.34 15.81 7.69
CA ASN A 180 -14.84 16.47 6.49
C ASN A 180 -15.03 17.98 6.71
N ASP A 181 -15.60 18.38 7.86
CA ASP A 181 -15.78 19.79 8.20
C ASP A 181 -14.43 20.54 8.34
N VAL A 182 -13.41 19.88 8.89
CA VAL A 182 -12.05 20.45 8.98
C VAL A 182 -11.45 20.59 7.58
N VAL A 183 -11.53 19.55 6.76
CA VAL A 183 -11.01 19.56 5.39
C VAL A 183 -11.70 20.62 4.53
N GLU A 184 -13.02 20.77 4.65
CA GLU A 184 -13.77 21.80 3.94
C GLU A 184 -13.34 23.22 4.37
N ARG A 185 -13.19 23.44 5.68
CA ARG A 185 -12.68 24.72 6.20
C ARG A 185 -11.26 25.02 5.70
N GLU A 186 -10.37 24.04 5.72
CA GLU A 186 -8.99 24.20 5.20
C GLU A 186 -8.99 24.44 3.69
N ALA A 187 -9.85 23.76 2.93
CA ALA A 187 -10.01 23.98 1.51
C ALA A 187 -10.52 25.41 1.21
N GLU A 188 -11.47 25.92 1.99
CA GLU A 188 -11.93 27.30 1.86
C GLU A 188 -10.84 28.32 2.21
N THR A 189 -10.09 28.11 3.30
CA THR A 189 -9.02 29.04 3.69
C THR A 189 -7.92 29.07 2.64
N THR A 190 -7.48 27.90 2.17
CA THR A 190 -6.47 27.82 1.09
C THR A 190 -6.97 28.43 -0.21
N ALA A 191 -8.24 28.24 -0.58
CA ALA A 191 -8.83 28.90 -1.75
C ALA A 191 -8.83 30.44 -1.61
N ARG A 192 -9.17 30.97 -0.42
CA ARG A 192 -9.11 32.40 -0.14
C ARG A 192 -7.68 32.94 -0.21
N GLU A 193 -6.72 32.23 0.37
CA GLU A 193 -5.29 32.59 0.30
C GLU A 193 -4.75 32.59 -1.13
N ILE A 194 -5.14 31.60 -1.95
CA ILE A 194 -4.77 31.58 -3.37
C ILE A 194 -5.37 32.77 -4.11
N ALA A 195 -6.63 33.13 -3.83
CA ALA A 195 -7.29 34.27 -4.45
C ALA A 195 -6.59 35.59 -4.10
N THR A 196 -6.24 35.80 -2.82
CA THR A 196 -5.53 37.01 -2.40
C THR A 196 -4.12 37.07 -2.97
N LEU A 197 -3.39 35.95 -3.01
CA LEU A 197 -2.07 35.89 -3.65
C LEU A 197 -2.14 36.19 -5.14
N ARG A 198 -3.17 35.71 -5.85
CA ARG A 198 -3.40 36.04 -7.27
C ARG A 198 -3.69 37.53 -7.46
N GLU A 199 -4.55 38.12 -6.64
CA GLU A 199 -4.86 39.55 -6.71
C GLU A 199 -3.63 40.42 -6.44
N VAL A 200 -2.83 40.07 -5.42
CA VAL A 200 -1.56 40.75 -5.12
C VAL A 200 -0.59 40.60 -6.29
N HIS A 201 -0.48 39.39 -6.86
CA HIS A 201 0.38 39.14 -8.00
C HIS A 201 -0.03 39.96 -9.23
N GLU A 202 -1.32 39.99 -9.57
CA GLU A 202 -1.84 40.79 -10.68
C GLU A 202 -1.59 42.29 -10.47
N ARG A 203 -1.77 42.79 -9.25
CA ARG A 203 -1.46 44.19 -8.90
C ARG A 203 0.02 44.52 -9.04
N GLU A 204 0.90 43.67 -8.55
CA GLU A 204 2.35 43.88 -8.68
C GLU A 204 2.79 43.79 -10.14
N MET A 205 2.26 42.87 -10.92
CA MET A 205 2.54 42.80 -12.37
C MET A 205 2.05 44.04 -13.11
N ALA A 206 0.85 44.55 -12.80
CA ALA A 206 0.35 45.80 -13.36
C ALA A 206 1.21 47.01 -12.96
N ARG A 207 1.66 47.05 -11.70
CA ARG A 207 2.57 48.09 -11.19
C ARG A 207 3.91 48.08 -11.91
N ILE A 208 4.54 46.90 -12.04
CA ILE A 208 5.81 46.73 -12.76
C ILE A 208 5.64 47.14 -14.23
N ALA A 209 4.56 46.71 -14.89
CA ALA A 209 4.29 47.08 -16.27
C ALA A 209 4.14 48.61 -16.44
N ALA A 210 3.40 49.27 -15.54
CA ALA A 210 3.25 50.72 -15.54
C ALA A 210 4.58 51.46 -15.27
N GLU A 211 5.43 50.92 -14.40
CA GLU A 211 6.76 51.49 -14.13
C GLU A 211 7.69 51.36 -15.33
N ILE A 212 7.68 50.20 -16.00
CA ILE A 212 8.43 49.99 -17.25
C ILE A 212 7.98 50.99 -18.32
N GLU A 213 6.67 51.15 -18.52
CA GLU A 213 6.14 52.08 -19.51
C GLU A 213 6.48 53.54 -19.16
N ALA A 214 6.32 53.95 -17.90
CA ALA A 214 6.68 55.29 -17.47
C ALA A 214 8.19 55.56 -17.64
N ASN A 215 9.05 54.58 -17.38
CA ASN A 215 10.48 54.72 -17.60
C ASN A 215 10.83 54.78 -19.09
N ARG A 216 10.15 53.97 -19.91
CA ARG A 216 10.27 54.00 -21.38
C ARG A 216 9.86 55.37 -21.92
N GLU A 217 8.71 55.89 -21.54
CA GLU A 217 8.25 57.22 -21.95
C GLU A 217 9.23 58.33 -21.52
N ARG A 218 9.77 58.26 -20.29
CA ARG A 218 10.80 59.21 -19.84
C ARG A 218 12.04 59.15 -20.72
N SER A 219 12.54 57.94 -21.00
CA SER A 219 13.69 57.73 -21.88
C SER A 219 13.41 58.26 -23.29
N GLU A 220 12.24 57.97 -23.87
CA GLU A 220 11.85 58.47 -25.20
C GLU A 220 11.77 60.00 -25.22
N ARG A 221 11.20 60.63 -24.17
CA ARG A 221 11.16 62.10 -24.03
C ARG A 221 12.54 62.72 -23.88
N GLU A 222 13.43 62.12 -23.09
CA GLU A 222 14.81 62.58 -22.95
C GLU A 222 15.57 62.46 -24.28
N MET A 223 15.42 61.35 -24.99
CA MET A 223 16.02 61.15 -26.30
C MET A 223 15.47 62.15 -27.33
N ALA A 224 14.16 62.41 -27.32
CA ALA A 224 13.55 63.43 -28.18
C ALA A 224 14.08 64.83 -27.87
N ARG A 225 14.22 65.19 -26.59
CA ARG A 225 14.81 66.48 -26.17
C ARG A 225 16.27 66.61 -26.60
N LEU A 226 17.08 65.56 -26.41
CA LEU A 226 18.48 65.56 -26.84
C LEU A 226 18.60 65.64 -28.36
N ALA A 227 17.71 64.97 -29.10
CA ALA A 227 17.64 65.06 -30.56
C ALA A 227 17.26 66.48 -31.01
N GLU A 228 16.25 67.10 -30.39
CA GLU A 228 15.86 68.50 -30.65
C GLU A 228 17.00 69.48 -30.34
N GLN A 229 17.65 69.33 -29.19
CA GLN A 229 18.83 70.14 -28.82
C GLN A 229 19.98 69.94 -29.83
N SER A 230 20.21 68.71 -30.28
CA SER A 230 21.23 68.42 -31.28
C SER A 230 20.88 69.06 -32.64
N LEU A 231 19.61 69.03 -33.04
CA LEU A 231 19.14 69.68 -34.27
C LEU A 231 19.25 71.21 -34.20
N ASP A 232 18.86 71.83 -33.07
CA ASP A 232 19.03 73.27 -32.85
C ASP A 232 20.52 73.66 -32.88
N TYR A 233 21.38 72.88 -32.22
CA TYR A 233 22.83 73.09 -32.24
C TYR A 233 23.41 72.97 -33.65
N ILE A 234 23.01 71.94 -34.41
CA ILE A 234 23.41 71.77 -35.82
C ILE A 234 22.93 72.97 -36.65
N SER A 235 21.67 73.38 -36.50
CA SER A 235 21.11 74.52 -37.24
C SER A 235 21.82 75.83 -36.93
N ARG A 236 22.20 76.08 -35.67
CA ARG A 236 23.01 77.26 -35.30
C ARG A 236 24.38 77.23 -35.98
N ILE A 237 25.07 76.07 -35.97
CA ILE A 237 26.34 75.92 -36.66
C ILE A 237 26.18 76.16 -38.17
N GLU A 238 25.14 75.60 -38.79
CA GLU A 238 24.87 75.80 -40.22
C GLU A 238 24.59 77.28 -40.54
N ASN A 239 23.79 77.97 -39.73
CA ASN A 239 23.52 79.40 -39.90
C ASN A 239 24.79 80.24 -39.71
N ASP A 240 25.57 80.02 -38.65
CA ASP A 240 26.85 80.70 -38.42
C ASP A 240 27.83 80.46 -39.58
N ALA A 241 27.90 79.22 -40.10
CA ALA A 241 28.74 78.88 -41.25
C ALA A 241 28.24 79.57 -42.54
N ASN A 242 26.93 79.66 -42.74
CA ASN A 242 26.34 80.35 -43.88
C ASN A 242 26.55 81.88 -43.80
N ASP A 243 26.45 82.46 -42.61
CA ASP A 243 26.73 83.88 -42.36
C ASP A 243 28.21 84.19 -42.61
N GLN A 244 29.13 83.34 -42.11
CA GLN A 244 30.56 83.46 -42.42
C GLN A 244 30.83 83.34 -43.93
N THR A 245 30.16 82.41 -44.62
CA THR A 245 30.30 82.23 -46.07
C THR A 245 29.77 83.46 -46.83
N THR A 246 28.65 84.03 -46.41
CA THR A 246 28.06 85.24 -46.98
C THR A 246 28.94 86.46 -46.73
N GLU A 247 29.45 86.63 -45.51
CA GLU A 247 30.35 87.71 -45.18
C GLU A 247 31.68 87.59 -45.94
N SER A 248 32.25 86.38 -46.02
CA SER A 248 33.44 86.10 -46.84
C SER A 248 33.20 86.44 -48.31
N SER A 249 32.05 86.05 -48.87
CA SER A 249 31.65 86.37 -50.25
C SER A 249 31.47 87.88 -50.47
N ARG A 250 30.89 88.59 -49.49
CA ARG A 250 30.76 90.06 -49.50
C ARG A 250 32.13 90.73 -49.47
N ARG A 251 33.03 90.30 -48.58
CA ARG A 251 34.41 90.81 -48.50
C ARG A 251 35.17 90.54 -49.80
N ALA A 252 35.03 89.35 -50.39
CA ALA A 252 35.63 89.02 -51.69
C ALA A 252 35.10 89.95 -52.80
N SER A 253 33.79 90.21 -52.83
CA SER A 253 33.17 91.14 -53.79
C SER A 253 33.64 92.58 -53.57
N GLU A 254 33.78 93.04 -52.33
CA GLU A 254 34.28 94.37 -52.00
C GLU A 254 35.75 94.54 -52.43
N VAL A 255 36.59 93.51 -52.24
CA VAL A 255 37.98 93.50 -52.73
C VAL A 255 38.01 93.53 -54.25
N LEU A 256 37.17 92.75 -54.93
CA LEU A 256 37.05 92.76 -56.39
C LEU A 256 36.63 94.14 -56.90
N LEU A 257 35.60 94.77 -56.31
CA LEU A 257 35.17 96.12 -56.68
C LEU A 257 36.26 97.18 -56.43
N LYS A 258 37.00 97.07 -55.33
CA LYS A 258 38.17 97.94 -55.07
C LYS A 258 39.27 97.72 -56.11
N ALA A 259 39.54 96.47 -56.50
CA ALA A 259 40.52 96.12 -57.52
C ALA A 259 40.10 96.66 -58.90
N GLU A 260 38.84 96.50 -59.30
CA GLU A 260 38.29 97.06 -60.53
C GLU A 260 38.34 98.60 -60.52
N GLY A 261 37.98 99.22 -59.40
CA GLY A 261 38.06 100.68 -59.23
C GLY A 261 39.48 101.22 -59.33
N LEU A 262 40.47 100.52 -58.76
CA LEU A 262 41.89 100.85 -58.92
C LEU A 262 42.35 100.67 -60.36
N LEU A 263 41.95 99.59 -61.02
CA LEU A 263 42.31 99.31 -62.41
C LEU A 263 41.72 100.36 -63.36
N ALA A 264 40.46 100.76 -63.17
CA ALA A 264 39.83 101.85 -63.91
C ALA A 264 40.54 103.20 -63.68
N ARG A 265 40.94 103.52 -62.44
CA ARG A 265 41.72 104.73 -62.13
C ARG A 265 43.07 104.73 -62.86
N TYR A 266 43.83 103.63 -62.80
CA TYR A 266 45.12 103.56 -63.49
C TYR A 266 44.98 103.62 -65.02
N GLN A 267 43.89 103.10 -65.60
CA GLN A 267 43.62 103.25 -67.03
C GLN A 267 43.33 104.71 -67.42
N VAL A 268 42.54 105.43 -66.62
CA VAL A 268 42.23 106.86 -66.86
C VAL A 268 43.47 107.73 -66.66
N GLU A 269 44.22 107.54 -65.56
CA GLU A 269 45.48 108.25 -65.31
C GLU A 269 46.51 107.97 -66.40
N GLY A 270 46.60 106.73 -66.88
CA GLY A 270 47.44 106.36 -68.02
C GLY A 270 47.03 107.08 -69.31
N ALA A 271 45.73 107.13 -69.61
CA ALA A 271 45.22 107.82 -70.79
C ALA A 271 45.41 109.35 -70.73
N ASP A 272 45.22 109.97 -69.57
CA ASP A 272 45.42 111.40 -69.37
C ASP A 272 46.89 111.80 -69.40
N ALA A 273 47.80 110.96 -68.88
CA ALA A 273 49.24 111.17 -69.00
C ALA A 273 49.70 111.17 -70.48
N VAL A 274 49.18 110.23 -71.29
CA VAL A 274 49.46 110.18 -72.74
C VAL A 274 48.89 111.41 -73.46
N ARG A 275 47.68 111.85 -73.10
CA ARG A 275 47.06 113.06 -73.70
C ARG A 275 47.84 114.33 -73.35
N SER A 276 48.23 114.51 -72.08
CA SER A 276 49.01 115.66 -71.63
C SER A 276 50.39 115.73 -72.31
N ALA A 277 51.07 114.58 -72.48
CA ALA A 277 52.35 114.50 -73.18
C ALA A 277 52.24 114.85 -74.68
N THR A 278 51.15 114.44 -75.34
CA THR A 278 50.92 114.77 -76.76
C THR A 278 50.56 116.23 -76.98
N GLU A 279 49.77 116.84 -76.09
CA GLU A 279 49.45 118.29 -76.13
C GLU A 279 50.69 119.17 -75.90
N THR A 280 51.54 118.82 -74.93
CA THR A 280 52.80 119.56 -74.69
C THR A 280 53.76 119.45 -75.87
N ALA A 281 53.87 118.28 -76.50
CA ALA A 281 54.66 118.12 -77.72
C ALA A 281 54.15 119.01 -78.86
N HIS A 282 52.83 119.04 -79.09
CA HIS A 282 52.21 119.90 -80.10
C HIS A 282 52.41 121.39 -79.84
N ALA A 283 52.33 121.83 -78.58
CA ALA A 283 52.54 123.21 -78.18
C ALA A 283 54.00 123.68 -78.36
N LEU A 284 54.98 122.78 -78.22
CA LEU A 284 56.40 123.08 -78.44
C LEU A 284 56.71 123.26 -79.94
N VAL A 285 56.19 122.36 -80.79
CA VAL A 285 56.32 122.44 -82.25
C VAL A 285 55.70 123.72 -82.80
N SER A 286 54.49 124.06 -82.33
CA SER A 286 53.78 125.26 -82.77
C SER A 286 54.53 126.56 -82.39
N ARG A 287 55.11 126.62 -81.18
CA ARG A 287 55.94 127.76 -80.74
C ARG A 287 57.21 127.92 -81.57
N SER A 288 57.86 126.80 -81.92
CA SER A 288 59.05 126.82 -82.77
C SER A 288 58.73 127.36 -84.16
N HIS A 289 57.62 126.92 -84.77
CA HIS A 289 57.17 127.40 -86.08
C HIS A 289 56.83 128.90 -86.10
N LEU A 290 56.11 129.39 -85.09
CA LEU A 290 55.76 130.81 -84.96
C LEU A 290 56.99 131.69 -84.76
N ARG A 291 57.98 131.23 -83.99
CA ARG A 291 59.24 131.95 -83.75
C ARG A 291 60.10 132.03 -85.01
N SER A 292 60.19 130.95 -85.78
CA SER A 292 60.87 130.96 -87.09
C SER A 292 60.20 131.91 -88.08
N LYS A 293 58.86 131.94 -88.13
CA LYS A 293 58.10 132.84 -89.02
C LYS A 293 58.31 134.32 -88.67
N SER A 294 58.33 134.64 -87.37
CA SER A 294 58.63 135.99 -86.86
C SER A 294 60.07 136.45 -87.20
N LEU A 295 61.05 135.54 -87.10
CA LEU A 295 62.45 135.85 -87.43
C LEU A 295 62.64 136.11 -88.93
N LEU A 296 62.02 135.28 -89.79
CA LEU A 296 62.03 135.45 -91.25
C LEU A 296 61.43 136.80 -91.66
N MET A 297 60.27 137.17 -91.10
CA MET A 297 59.63 138.46 -91.37
C MET A 297 60.55 139.64 -91.01
N LYS A 298 61.25 139.59 -89.86
CA LYS A 298 62.16 140.67 -89.43
C LYS A 298 63.38 140.80 -90.35
N ILE A 299 63.94 139.69 -90.82
CA ILE A 299 65.07 139.71 -91.77
C ILE A 299 64.63 140.28 -93.11
N GLU A 300 63.42 139.93 -93.57
CA GLU A 300 62.86 140.40 -94.84
C GLU A 300 62.57 141.90 -94.84
N THR A 301 62.02 142.44 -93.73
CA THR A 301 61.79 143.88 -93.59
C THR A 301 63.11 144.65 -93.56
N HIS A 302 64.12 144.15 -92.83
CA HIS A 302 65.41 144.82 -92.71
C HIS A 302 66.20 144.81 -94.02
N ALA A 303 66.09 143.73 -94.81
CA ALA A 303 66.68 143.66 -96.15
C ALA A 303 66.01 144.64 -97.13
N ARG A 304 64.70 144.87 -97.03
CA ARG A 304 63.99 145.87 -97.85
C ARG A 304 64.42 147.30 -97.51
N GLU A 305 64.50 147.64 -96.22
CA GLU A 305 64.94 148.97 -95.76
C GLU A 305 66.35 149.32 -96.27
N LEU A 306 67.29 148.36 -96.21
CA LEU A 306 68.64 148.56 -96.72
C LEU A 306 68.65 148.77 -98.25
N HIS A 307 67.82 148.01 -98.98
CA HIS A 307 67.75 148.08 -100.43
C HIS A 307 67.10 149.38 -100.94
N GLU A 308 66.14 149.93 -100.19
CA GLU A 308 65.52 151.22 -100.49
C GLU A 308 66.49 152.38 -100.21
N ALA A 309 67.20 152.34 -99.09
CA ALA A 309 68.20 153.34 -98.72
C ALA A 309 69.37 153.42 -99.72
N SER A 310 69.82 152.29 -100.27
CA SER A 310 70.81 152.28 -101.36
C SER A 310 70.26 152.87 -102.66
N ARG A 311 68.95 152.77 -102.91
CA ARG A 311 68.29 153.25 -104.13
C ARG A 311 68.08 154.76 -104.12
N THR A 312 67.66 155.32 -102.99
CA THR A 312 67.60 156.78 -102.78
C THR A 312 68.99 157.41 -102.87
N ARG A 313 70.01 156.76 -102.31
CA ARG A 313 71.39 157.23 -102.42
C ARG A 313 71.93 157.23 -103.86
N LEU A 314 71.46 156.30 -104.71
CA LEU A 314 71.81 156.29 -106.14
C LEU A 314 71.08 157.41 -106.91
N ALA A 315 69.79 157.62 -106.63
CA ALA A 315 68.99 158.67 -107.28
C ALA A 315 69.50 160.09 -106.96
N GLU A 316 69.99 160.32 -105.74
CA GLU A 316 70.59 161.59 -105.32
C GLU A 316 71.88 161.88 -106.11
N VAL A 317 72.73 160.88 -106.32
CA VAL A 317 73.99 161.01 -107.09
C VAL A 317 73.72 161.26 -108.58
N THR A 318 72.67 160.65 -109.15
CA THR A 318 72.25 160.93 -110.54
C THR A 318 71.71 162.36 -110.68
N ARG A 319 70.99 162.87 -109.68
CA ARG A 319 70.51 164.26 -109.63
C ARG A 319 71.67 165.26 -109.48
N GLN A 320 72.70 164.91 -108.71
CA GLN A 320 73.95 165.67 -108.62
C GLN A 320 74.73 165.70 -109.96
N GLN A 321 74.46 164.78 -110.89
CA GLN A 321 75.05 164.78 -112.23
C GLN A 321 74.30 165.69 -113.22
N GLN A 322 72.95 165.65 -113.24
CA GLN A 322 72.13 166.45 -114.18
C GLN A 322 72.22 167.96 -113.93
N LEU A 323 72.29 168.40 -112.67
CA LEU A 323 72.41 169.83 -112.35
C LEU A 323 73.80 170.40 -112.70
N VAL A 324 74.83 169.53 -112.83
CA VAL A 324 76.17 169.91 -113.31
C VAL A 324 76.24 169.93 -114.85
N GLU A 325 75.34 169.22 -115.55
CA GLU A 325 75.17 169.37 -117.02
C GLU A 325 74.39 170.65 -117.37
N GLU A 326 73.41 171.05 -116.55
CA GLU A 326 72.77 172.38 -116.66
C GLU A 326 73.74 173.53 -116.29
N PHE A 327 74.74 173.30 -115.43
CA PHE A 327 75.91 174.18 -115.19
C PHE A 327 76.74 174.48 -116.45
N ALA A 328 76.55 173.82 -117.60
CA ALA A 328 77.33 174.10 -118.82
C ALA A 328 76.53 174.70 -119.99
N ALA A 329 75.21 174.44 -120.08
CA ALA A 329 74.41 174.79 -121.26
C ALA A 329 73.94 176.26 -121.29
N ASP A 330 73.55 176.84 -120.14
CA ASP A 330 73.07 178.23 -120.10
C ASP A 330 74.20 179.28 -120.08
N MET A 331 75.42 178.87 -119.72
CA MET A 331 76.64 179.69 -119.91
C MET A 331 77.04 179.86 -121.40
N LEU A 332 76.40 179.14 -122.35
CA LEU A 332 76.77 179.09 -123.77
C LEU A 332 75.75 179.77 -124.70
N LEU A 333 74.48 179.89 -124.31
CA LEU A 333 73.41 180.30 -125.25
C LEU A 333 73.14 181.82 -125.31
N LEU A 334 73.72 182.64 -124.44
CA LEU A 334 73.59 184.10 -124.51
C LEU A 334 74.89 184.87 -124.25
N SER A 335 76.03 184.21 -124.48
CA SER A 335 77.27 184.85 -124.92
C SER A 335 77.29 185.10 -126.45
N GLU A 336 76.20 184.81 -127.18
CA GLU A 336 76.16 184.78 -128.65
C GLU A 336 75.10 185.71 -129.31
N ALA A 337 74.65 186.76 -128.61
CA ALA A 337 73.76 187.77 -129.22
C ALA A 337 74.14 189.22 -128.87
N VAL A 338 75.43 189.55 -129.03
CA VAL A 338 75.92 190.94 -129.19
C VAL A 338 76.70 191.15 -130.52
N SER A 339 76.66 190.30 -131.58
CA SER A 339 77.43 190.60 -132.83
C SER A 339 76.97 189.94 -134.16
N ALA A 340 76.63 190.76 -135.16
CA ALA A 340 76.68 190.47 -136.62
C ALA A 340 77.54 191.58 -137.31
N PRO A 341 78.16 191.37 -138.50
CA PRO A 341 79.32 192.17 -138.90
C PRO A 341 78.97 193.49 -139.60
N ILE A 342 79.30 194.62 -138.96
CA ILE A 342 79.48 195.96 -139.56
C ILE A 342 80.66 196.70 -138.88
N THR A 343 81.56 197.20 -139.71
CA THR A 343 82.49 198.33 -139.50
C THR A 343 81.71 199.65 -139.44
N SER A 344 81.97 200.57 -138.48
CA SER A 344 81.27 201.86 -138.19
C SER A 344 80.43 201.77 -136.91
N GLU A 345 80.44 202.70 -135.96
CA GLU A 345 81.07 204.01 -135.76
C GLU A 345 80.99 204.31 -134.23
N GLU A 346 81.86 205.17 -133.66
CA GLU A 346 81.80 205.72 -132.27
C GLU A 346 82.18 204.78 -131.08
N ALA A 347 82.82 205.20 -129.97
CA ALA A 347 84.00 206.01 -129.59
C ALA A 347 84.04 206.03 -128.03
N GLU A 348 85.19 206.39 -127.42
CA GLU A 348 85.40 206.86 -126.00
C GLU A 348 84.84 206.06 -124.80
#